data_AF-A0A1Y3C249-F1
#
_entry.id   AF-A0A1Y3C249-F1
#
_cell.length_a   1.000
_cell.length_b   1.000
_cell.length_c   1.000
_cell.angle_alpha   90.00
_cell.angle_beta   90.00
_cell.angle_gamma   90.00
#
_symmetry.space_group_name_H-M   'P 1'
#
loop_
_entity.id
_entity.type
_entity.pdbx_description
1 polymer ?
#
loop_
_entity_poly.entity_id
_entity_poly.type
_entity_poly.pdbx_seq_one_letter_code
_entity_poly.pdbx_strand_id
1 'polypeptide(L)'
;MKKFSELSLYRKMLSMFLFIFSYVVLITIVFILPISIDRGATLASCLSFGATLYAAVVAYLLLDNWKVQHRTNLKSEYLQKTFDKYIELKDSMIELQNLHDYWKEDIYRNHGEIQDFEDGGLIKKIFEVQQHLQELKSKFHYYSLIFKDQSYKQKIDELKDELDQLLQPILVECHEREGVVHNSEHLNNAENLKSKLPKILEKYDEDLIELMSSKIVLR
;
A
#
# COMPACT_ATOMS: atom_id res chain seq x y z
N MET A 1 -28.27 -19.20 -18.42
CA MET A 1 -27.75 -19.69 -17.11
C MET A 1 -26.51 -18.89 -16.76
N LYS A 2 -26.49 -18.16 -15.63
CA LYS A 2 -25.24 -17.54 -15.15
C LYS A 2 -24.26 -18.63 -14.73
N LYS A 3 -22.97 -18.48 -15.05
CA LYS A 3 -21.94 -19.45 -14.63
C LYS A 3 -21.88 -19.50 -13.11
N PHE A 4 -21.71 -20.69 -12.53
CA PHE A 4 -21.66 -20.89 -11.07
C PHE A 4 -20.59 -20.01 -10.39
N SER A 5 -19.52 -19.66 -11.12
CA SER A 5 -18.46 -18.75 -10.69
C SER A 5 -18.95 -17.35 -10.30
N GLU A 6 -20.03 -16.84 -10.92
CA GLU A 6 -20.53 -15.47 -10.76
C GLU A 6 -21.56 -15.30 -9.63
N LEU A 7 -21.94 -16.38 -8.96
CA LEU A 7 -22.87 -16.33 -7.84
C LEU A 7 -22.16 -15.87 -6.56
N SER A 8 -22.85 -15.06 -5.74
CA SER A 8 -22.37 -14.71 -4.40
C SER A 8 -22.18 -15.97 -3.55
N LEU A 9 -21.22 -15.94 -2.61
CA LEU A 9 -20.89 -17.08 -1.74
C LEU A 9 -22.14 -17.71 -1.10
N TYR A 10 -23.03 -16.87 -0.57
CA TYR A 10 -24.31 -17.29 -0.01
C TYR A 10 -25.15 -18.12 -0.99
N ARG A 11 -25.27 -17.65 -2.24
CA ARG A 11 -26.03 -18.37 -3.28
C ARG A 11 -25.34 -19.68 -3.71
N LYS A 12 -24.00 -19.72 -3.72
CA LYS A 12 -23.24 -20.95 -3.98
C LYS A 12 -23.48 -22.00 -2.89
N MET A 13 -23.39 -21.60 -1.61
CA MET A 13 -23.66 -22.48 -0.48
C MET A 13 -25.10 -22.99 -0.51
N LEU A 14 -26.08 -22.09 -0.73
CA LEU A 14 -27.50 -22.46 -0.81
C LEU A 14 -27.78 -23.43 -1.97
N SER A 15 -27.19 -23.20 -3.14
CA SER A 15 -27.35 -24.10 -4.29
C SER A 15 -26.74 -25.48 -4.03
N MET A 16 -25.57 -25.54 -3.39
CA MET A 16 -24.94 -26.82 -3.02
C MET A 16 -25.72 -27.55 -1.93
N PHE A 17 -26.29 -26.82 -0.97
CA PHE A 17 -27.19 -27.39 0.04
C PHE A 17 -28.38 -28.07 -0.62
N LEU A 18 -29.09 -27.35 -1.49
CA LEU A 18 -30.28 -27.88 -2.18
C LEU A 18 -29.93 -29.10 -3.02
N PHE A 19 -28.78 -29.09 -3.70
CA PHE A 19 -28.32 -30.21 -4.51
C PHE A 19 -28.00 -31.45 -3.65
N ILE A 20 -27.18 -31.30 -2.61
CA ILE A 20 -26.79 -32.40 -1.71
C ILE A 20 -28.02 -32.94 -0.98
N PHE A 21 -28.86 -32.06 -0.46
CA PHE A 21 -30.09 -32.45 0.24
C PHE A 21 -31.04 -33.21 -0.68
N SER A 22 -31.31 -32.69 -1.89
CA SER A 22 -32.16 -33.37 -2.86
C SER A 22 -31.61 -34.74 -3.25
N TYR A 23 -30.30 -34.85 -3.45
CA TYR A 23 -29.66 -36.12 -3.83
C TYR A 23 -29.68 -37.15 -2.70
N VAL A 24 -29.39 -36.74 -1.47
CA VAL A 24 -29.44 -37.61 -0.28
C VAL A 24 -30.86 -38.09 -0.02
N VAL A 25 -31.85 -37.21 -0.12
CA VAL A 25 -33.28 -37.57 0.03
C VAL A 25 -33.70 -38.56 -1.05
N LEU A 26 -33.31 -38.32 -2.31
CA LEU A 26 -33.64 -39.21 -3.44
C LEU A 26 -33.04 -40.61 -3.24
N ILE A 27 -31.76 -40.70 -2.86
CA ILE A 27 -31.11 -41.99 -2.58
C ILE A 27 -31.83 -42.70 -1.43
N THR A 28 -32.14 -41.97 -0.36
CA THR A 28 -32.77 -42.52 0.84
C THR A 28 -34.14 -43.12 0.52
N ILE A 29 -34.96 -42.43 -0.27
CA ILE A 29 -36.31 -42.88 -0.65
C ILE A 29 -36.28 -44.04 -1.64
N VAL A 30 -35.44 -43.96 -2.68
CA VAL A 30 -35.47 -44.93 -3.79
C VAL A 30 -34.74 -46.23 -3.45
N PHE A 31 -33.61 -46.15 -2.74
CA PHE A 31 -32.73 -47.31 -2.55
C PHE A 31 -32.69 -47.83 -1.11
N ILE A 32 -32.76 -46.94 -0.11
CA ILE A 32 -32.49 -47.34 1.29
C ILE A 32 -33.78 -47.69 2.04
N LEU A 33 -34.81 -46.83 1.95
CA LEU A 33 -36.09 -47.02 2.64
C LEU A 33 -36.84 -48.32 2.29
N PRO A 34 -36.81 -48.83 1.03
CA PRO A 34 -37.48 -50.09 0.69
C PRO A 34 -36.88 -51.33 1.39
N ILE A 35 -35.61 -51.24 1.80
CA ILE A 35 -34.84 -52.36 2.37
C ILE A 35 -34.72 -52.22 3.89
N SER A 36 -35.02 -51.04 4.45
CA SER A 36 -34.86 -50.75 5.86
C SER A 36 -36.03 -51.24 6.74
N ILE A 37 -35.66 -51.89 7.84
CA ILE A 37 -36.57 -52.38 8.89
C ILE A 37 -36.99 -51.23 9.83
N ASP A 38 -36.06 -50.34 10.18
CA ASP A 38 -36.32 -49.14 10.99
C ASP A 38 -36.13 -47.87 10.15
N ARG A 39 -37.25 -47.42 9.58
CA ARG A 39 -37.30 -46.27 8.66
C ARG A 39 -36.91 -44.96 9.33
N GLY A 40 -37.21 -44.79 10.62
CA GLY A 40 -36.92 -43.55 11.35
C GLY A 40 -35.43 -43.38 11.61
N ALA A 41 -34.79 -44.40 12.18
CA ALA A 41 -33.36 -44.40 12.45
C ALA A 41 -32.52 -44.33 11.16
N THR A 42 -32.99 -44.98 10.09
CA THR A 42 -32.32 -44.97 8.79
C THR A 42 -32.35 -43.61 8.12
N LEU A 43 -33.50 -42.91 8.19
CA LEU A 43 -33.66 -41.58 7.62
C LEU A 43 -32.82 -40.55 8.37
N ALA A 44 -32.78 -40.64 9.71
CA ALA A 44 -31.90 -39.82 10.54
C ALA A 44 -30.41 -40.02 10.20
N SER A 45 -29.99 -41.28 9.99
CA SER A 45 -28.61 -41.62 9.64
C SER A 45 -28.20 -41.08 8.27
N CYS A 46 -29.08 -41.20 7.25
CA CYS A 46 -28.81 -40.70 5.91
C CYS A 46 -28.76 -39.17 5.86
N LEU A 47 -29.66 -38.49 6.58
CA LEU A 47 -29.63 -37.04 6.71
C LEU A 47 -28.39 -36.56 7.46
N SER A 48 -27.95 -37.27 8.51
CA SER A 48 -26.70 -36.98 9.22
C SER A 48 -25.49 -37.06 8.29
N PHE A 49 -25.41 -38.12 7.47
CA PHE A 49 -24.36 -38.26 6.46
C PHE A 49 -24.40 -37.12 5.42
N GLY A 50 -25.59 -36.76 4.95
CA GLY A 50 -25.78 -35.61 4.05
C GLY A 50 -25.33 -34.28 4.67
N ALA A 51 -25.60 -34.07 5.96
CA ALA A 51 -25.15 -32.90 6.70
C ALA A 51 -23.62 -32.86 6.81
N THR A 52 -22.96 -34.00 7.09
CA THR A 52 -21.50 -34.08 7.13
C THR A 52 -20.87 -33.79 5.76
N LEU A 53 -21.45 -34.33 4.68
CA LEU A 53 -20.99 -34.06 3.31
C LEU A 53 -21.14 -32.58 2.96
N TYR A 54 -22.28 -31.98 3.29
CA TYR A 54 -22.51 -30.55 3.08
C TYR A 54 -21.53 -29.70 3.90
N ALA A 55 -21.28 -30.04 5.17
CA ALA A 55 -20.32 -29.32 6.01
C ALA A 55 -18.91 -29.32 5.42
N ALA A 56 -18.45 -30.45 4.87
CA ALA A 56 -17.15 -30.54 4.19
C ALA A 56 -17.08 -29.63 2.95
N VAL A 57 -18.14 -29.60 2.13
CA VAL A 57 -18.23 -28.73 0.94
C VAL A 57 -18.26 -27.26 1.33
N VAL A 58 -19.01 -26.88 2.37
CA VAL A 58 -19.06 -25.52 2.88
C VAL A 58 -17.72 -25.09 3.45
N ALA A 59 -17.05 -25.95 4.23
CA ALA A 59 -15.72 -25.67 4.77
C ALA A 59 -14.71 -25.39 3.64
N TYR A 60 -14.76 -26.18 2.57
CA TYR A 60 -13.93 -25.93 1.39
C TYR A 60 -14.22 -24.57 0.73
N LEU A 61 -15.49 -24.23 0.51
CA LEU A 61 -15.89 -22.95 -0.08
C LEU A 61 -15.53 -21.74 0.79
N LEU A 62 -15.70 -21.87 2.11
CA LEU A 62 -15.34 -20.83 3.08
C LEU A 62 -13.83 -20.62 3.12
N LEU A 63 -13.04 -21.70 3.08
CA LEU A 63 -11.59 -21.63 3.08
C LEU A 63 -11.05 -20.98 1.80
N ASP A 64 -11.62 -21.31 0.65
CA ASP A 64 -11.25 -20.68 -0.62
C ASP A 64 -11.60 -19.18 -0.63
N ASN A 65 -12.80 -18.82 -0.19
CA ASN A 65 -13.20 -17.42 -0.09
C ASN A 65 -12.37 -16.65 0.95
N TRP A 66 -12.04 -17.27 2.09
CA TRP A 66 -11.16 -16.68 3.10
C TRP A 66 -9.78 -16.38 2.52
N LYS A 67 -9.19 -17.28 1.74
CA LYS A 67 -7.91 -17.03 1.06
C LYS A 67 -7.99 -15.82 0.12
N VAL A 68 -9.06 -15.71 -0.68
CA VAL A 68 -9.26 -14.58 -1.59
C VAL A 68 -9.43 -13.27 -0.81
N GLN A 69 -10.27 -13.27 0.23
CA GLN A 69 -10.51 -12.11 1.07
C GLN A 69 -9.25 -11.69 1.83
N HIS A 70 -8.51 -12.64 2.41
CA HIS A 70 -7.28 -12.37 3.14
C HIS A 70 -6.20 -11.76 2.24
N ARG A 71 -6.02 -12.28 1.02
CA ARG A 71 -5.11 -11.67 0.02
C ARG A 71 -5.53 -10.24 -0.34
N THR A 72 -6.83 -10.01 -0.50
CA THR A 72 -7.37 -8.68 -0.81
C THR A 72 -7.14 -7.70 0.34
N ASN A 73 -7.36 -8.14 1.59
CA ASN A 73 -7.14 -7.33 2.78
C ASN A 73 -5.66 -7.00 2.98
N LEU A 74 -4.77 -8.00 2.88
CA LEU A 74 -3.32 -7.79 2.95
C LEU A 74 -2.87 -6.77 1.90
N LYS A 75 -3.36 -6.90 0.66
CA LYS A 75 -3.08 -5.92 -0.40
C LYS A 75 -3.54 -4.51 0.01
N SER A 76 -4.75 -4.36 0.52
CA SER A 76 -5.27 -3.07 0.98
C SER A 76 -4.39 -2.47 2.07
N GLU A 77 -3.98 -3.27 3.06
CA GLU A 77 -3.13 -2.81 4.17
C GLU A 77 -1.74 -2.39 3.68
N TYR A 78 -1.14 -3.14 2.75
CA TYR A 78 0.15 -2.77 2.16
C TYR A 78 0.09 -1.44 1.41
N LEU A 79 -0.95 -1.24 0.60
CA LEU A 79 -1.15 0.01 -0.14
C LEU A 79 -1.42 1.17 0.81
N GLN A 80 -2.26 0.98 1.81
CA GLN A 80 -2.55 2.01 2.81
C GLN A 80 -1.28 2.45 3.56
N LYS A 81 -0.47 1.50 4.04
CA LYS A 81 0.82 1.81 4.68
C LYS A 81 1.83 2.49 3.74
N THR A 82 1.70 2.33 2.44
CA THR A 82 2.56 3.02 1.46
C THR A 82 2.05 4.42 1.21
N PHE A 83 0.73 4.58 1.11
CA PHE A 83 0.08 5.87 0.98
C PHE A 83 0.32 6.76 2.21
N ASP A 84 0.20 6.21 3.42
CA ASP A 84 0.51 6.94 4.66
C ASP A 84 1.97 7.44 4.65
N LYS A 85 2.91 6.60 4.19
CA LYS A 85 4.32 6.98 4.07
C LYS A 85 4.55 8.06 3.01
N TYR A 86 3.77 8.03 1.93
CA TYR A 86 3.80 9.07 0.90
C TYR A 86 3.26 10.40 1.43
N ILE A 87 2.22 10.38 2.27
CA ILE A 87 1.73 11.57 2.97
C ILE A 87 2.82 12.12 3.91
N GLU A 88 3.49 11.28 4.70
CA GLU A 88 4.60 11.72 5.57
C GLU A 88 5.72 12.42 4.78
N LEU A 89 6.03 11.93 3.57
CA LEU A 89 7.00 12.56 2.67
C LEU A 89 6.51 13.95 2.22
N LYS A 90 5.24 14.08 1.81
CA LYS A 90 4.64 15.35 1.40
C LYS A 90 4.62 16.36 2.56
N ASP A 91 4.22 15.92 3.75
CA ASP A 91 4.17 16.78 4.94
C ASP A 91 5.58 17.27 5.30
N SER A 92 6.58 16.38 5.26
CA SER A 92 7.99 16.76 5.50
C SER A 92 8.52 17.76 4.48
N MET A 93 8.09 17.64 3.21
CA MET A 93 8.45 18.59 2.16
C MET A 93 7.77 19.95 2.34
N ILE A 94 6.53 20.00 2.81
CA ILE A 94 5.83 21.25 3.14
C ILE A 94 6.52 21.93 4.33
N GLU A 95 6.87 21.18 5.36
CA GLU A 95 7.62 21.72 6.50
C GLU A 95 9.00 22.26 6.08
N LEU A 96 9.69 21.56 5.16
CA LEU A 96 10.95 22.05 4.57
C LEU A 96 10.76 23.37 3.82
N GLN A 97 9.65 23.55 3.10
CA GLN A 97 9.31 24.83 2.45
C GLN A 97 9.06 25.95 3.45
N ASN A 98 8.37 25.66 4.57
CA ASN A 98 8.08 26.66 5.59
C ASN A 98 9.32 27.07 6.38
N LEU A 99 10.22 26.12 6.66
CA LEU A 99 11.51 26.37 7.29
C LEU A 99 12.42 27.23 6.40
N HIS A 100 12.33 27.08 5.07
CA HIS A 100 13.05 27.93 4.12
C HIS A 100 12.67 29.40 4.27
N ASP A 101 11.38 29.71 4.40
CA ASP A 101 10.91 31.10 4.56
C ASP A 101 11.45 31.74 5.84
N TYR A 102 11.46 30.99 6.95
CA TYR A 102 11.99 31.45 8.23
C TYR A 102 13.51 31.68 8.19
N TRP A 103 14.25 30.74 7.59
CA TRP A 103 15.70 30.81 7.44
C TRP A 103 16.13 31.98 6.55
N LYS A 104 15.36 32.29 5.50
CA LYS A 104 15.59 33.47 4.66
C LYS A 104 15.45 34.76 5.48
N GLU A 105 14.37 34.91 6.26
CA GLU A 105 14.17 36.09 7.10
C GLU A 105 15.27 36.28 8.14
N ASP A 106 15.74 35.18 8.74
CA ASP A 106 16.72 35.25 9.82
C ASP A 106 18.13 35.64 9.33
N ILE A 107 18.56 35.11 8.17
CA ILE A 107 19.80 35.55 7.51
C ILE A 107 19.79 37.04 7.20
N TYR A 108 18.66 37.56 6.71
CA TYR A 108 18.53 39.00 6.42
C TYR A 108 18.61 39.85 7.70
N ARG A 109 18.09 39.36 8.83
CA ARG A 109 18.15 40.07 10.12
C ARG A 109 19.55 40.02 10.73
N ASN A 110 20.24 38.90 10.60
CA ASN A 110 21.54 38.65 11.22
C ASN A 110 22.74 39.02 10.34
N HIS A 111 22.54 39.78 9.26
CA HIS A 111 23.62 40.29 8.38
C HIS A 111 24.56 39.18 7.84
N GLY A 112 24.04 37.97 7.63
CA GLY A 112 24.82 36.82 7.16
C GLY A 112 25.60 36.06 8.23
N GLU A 113 25.50 36.44 9.51
CA GLU A 113 25.96 35.61 10.63
C GLU A 113 24.84 34.65 11.04
N ILE A 114 24.92 33.41 10.58
CA ILE A 114 24.06 32.32 11.05
C ILE A 114 24.67 31.84 12.36
N GLN A 115 23.96 31.96 13.48
CA GLN A 115 24.42 31.34 14.73
C GLN A 115 24.35 29.82 14.55
N ASP A 116 25.44 29.10 14.87
CA ASP A 116 25.64 27.64 14.73
C ASP A 116 24.49 26.75 15.28
N PHE A 117 23.54 27.33 16.02
CA PHE A 117 22.36 26.64 16.57
C PHE A 117 21.17 26.53 15.59
N GLU A 118 21.13 27.29 14.48
CA GLU A 118 19.95 27.38 13.60
C GLU A 118 20.06 26.64 12.26
N ASP A 119 21.27 26.28 11.80
CA ASP A 119 21.48 25.42 10.61
C ASP A 119 20.99 23.97 10.84
N GLY A 120 20.85 23.56 12.10
CA GLY A 120 20.36 22.22 12.46
C GLY A 120 18.90 21.94 12.07
N GLY A 121 18.08 22.97 11.81
CA GLY A 121 16.67 22.79 11.43
C GLY A 121 16.48 22.37 9.98
N LEU A 122 17.09 23.13 9.05
CA LEU A 122 16.95 22.90 7.60
C LEU A 122 17.65 21.60 7.19
N ILE A 123 18.91 21.42 7.60
CA ILE A 123 19.70 20.22 7.27
C ILE A 123 19.02 18.96 7.82
N LYS A 124 18.59 18.98 9.08
CA LYS A 124 17.84 17.86 9.68
C LYS A 124 16.58 17.56 8.89
N LYS A 125 15.86 18.59 8.44
CA LYS A 125 14.64 18.38 7.66
C LYS A 125 14.91 17.81 6.27
N ILE A 126 16.00 18.21 5.63
CA ILE A 126 16.46 17.59 4.37
C ILE A 126 16.78 16.10 4.60
N PHE A 127 17.46 15.75 5.69
CA PHE A 127 17.72 14.35 6.04
C PHE A 127 16.43 13.57 6.32
N GLU A 128 15.46 14.16 7.03
CA GLU A 128 14.15 13.55 7.25
C GLU A 128 13.45 13.25 5.90
N VAL A 129 13.42 14.22 4.98
CA VAL A 129 12.86 14.02 3.62
C VAL A 129 13.56 12.89 2.88
N GLN A 130 14.89 12.84 2.90
CA GLN A 130 15.65 11.75 2.27
C GLN A 130 15.37 10.38 2.91
N GLN A 131 15.18 10.32 4.23
CA GLN A 131 14.82 9.09 4.93
C GLN A 131 13.42 8.61 4.50
N HIS A 132 12.40 9.49 4.52
CA HIS A 132 11.06 9.14 4.07
C HIS A 132 11.05 8.65 2.62
N LEU A 133 11.83 9.30 1.74
CA LEU A 133 11.99 8.92 0.35
C LEU A 133 12.65 7.54 0.19
N GLN A 134 13.68 7.23 0.98
CA GLN A 134 14.37 5.95 0.95
C GLN A 134 13.47 4.79 1.41
N GLU A 135 12.66 5.02 2.43
CA GLU A 135 11.65 4.05 2.89
C GLU A 135 10.58 3.81 1.82
N LEU A 136 10.10 4.88 1.17
CA LEU A 136 9.13 4.78 0.08
C LEU A 136 9.71 4.04 -1.12
N LYS A 137 10.95 4.35 -1.52
CA LYS A 137 11.69 3.65 -2.57
C LYS A 137 11.80 2.16 -2.32
N SER A 138 12.13 1.77 -1.09
CA SER A 138 12.24 0.36 -0.71
C SER A 138 10.90 -0.39 -0.91
N LYS A 139 9.77 0.26 -0.58
CA LYS A 139 8.41 -0.30 -0.81
C LYS A 139 8.08 -0.42 -2.30
N PHE A 140 8.35 0.62 -3.10
CA PHE A 140 8.10 0.61 -4.54
C PHE A 140 8.97 -0.41 -5.29
N HIS A 141 10.23 -0.56 -4.89
CA HIS A 141 11.11 -1.62 -5.43
C HIS A 141 10.56 -3.01 -5.11
N TYR A 142 10.08 -3.23 -3.89
CA TYR A 142 9.42 -4.49 -3.53
C TYR A 142 8.17 -4.77 -4.39
N TYR A 143 7.36 -3.75 -4.66
CA TYR A 143 6.21 -3.85 -5.55
C TYR A 143 6.58 -4.17 -6.99
N SER A 144 7.70 -3.61 -7.50
CA SER A 144 8.19 -3.95 -8.83
C SER A 144 8.52 -5.45 -8.97
N LEU A 145 8.95 -6.10 -7.88
CA LEU A 145 9.27 -7.53 -7.85
C LEU A 145 8.01 -8.40 -7.76
N ILE A 146 7.07 -8.07 -6.87
CA ILE A 146 5.84 -8.87 -6.69
C ILE A 146 4.93 -8.76 -7.91
N PHE A 147 4.72 -7.54 -8.40
CA PHE A 147 3.77 -7.27 -9.48
C PHE A 147 4.40 -7.40 -10.85
N LYS A 148 5.73 -7.59 -10.91
CA LYS A 148 6.51 -7.68 -12.15
C LYS A 148 6.30 -6.45 -13.05
N ASP A 149 6.08 -5.32 -12.42
CA ASP A 149 5.83 -4.04 -13.09
C ASP A 149 6.97 -3.07 -12.73
N GLN A 150 7.79 -2.77 -13.73
CA GLN A 150 8.97 -1.90 -13.55
C GLN A 150 8.58 -0.43 -13.37
N SER A 151 7.34 -0.04 -13.68
CA SER A 151 6.88 1.35 -13.51
C SER A 151 7.01 1.83 -12.07
N TYR A 152 6.74 0.97 -11.08
CA TYR A 152 6.96 1.27 -9.66
C TYR A 152 8.40 1.69 -9.38
N LYS A 153 9.36 0.91 -9.87
CA LYS A 153 10.79 1.19 -9.66
C LYS A 153 11.21 2.46 -10.40
N GLN A 154 10.81 2.58 -11.66
CA GLN A 154 11.20 3.68 -12.52
C GLN A 154 10.71 5.03 -11.95
N LYS A 155 9.42 5.13 -11.59
CA LYS A 155 8.83 6.39 -11.12
C LYS A 155 9.41 6.86 -9.79
N ILE A 156 9.68 5.94 -8.85
CA ILE A 156 10.26 6.32 -7.57
C ILE A 156 11.75 6.67 -7.69
N ASP A 157 12.47 6.06 -8.62
CA ASP A 157 13.86 6.40 -8.91
C ASP A 157 13.94 7.77 -9.62
N GLU A 158 13.05 8.07 -10.56
CA GLU A 158 12.93 9.39 -11.19
C GLU A 158 12.64 10.51 -10.17
N LEU A 159 11.65 10.30 -9.28
CA LEU A 159 11.37 11.25 -8.19
C LEU A 159 12.62 11.47 -7.32
N LYS A 160 13.31 10.37 -6.96
CA LYS A 160 14.50 10.45 -6.13
C LYS A 160 15.60 11.26 -6.80
N ASP A 161 15.86 11.01 -8.08
CA ASP A 161 16.93 11.68 -8.80
C ASP A 161 16.66 13.19 -8.91
N GLU A 162 15.41 13.61 -9.14
CA GLU A 162 15.05 15.04 -9.16
C GLU A 162 15.14 15.70 -7.78
N LEU A 163 14.74 14.99 -6.72
CA LEU A 163 14.89 15.49 -5.36
C LEU A 163 16.36 15.57 -4.93
N ASP A 164 17.16 14.55 -5.24
CA ASP A 164 18.59 14.55 -4.92
C ASP A 164 19.33 15.65 -5.71
N GLN A 165 18.96 15.94 -6.96
CA GLN A 165 19.49 17.10 -7.70
C GLN A 165 19.19 18.44 -7.02
N LEU A 166 18.07 18.55 -6.30
CA LEU A 166 17.68 19.77 -5.58
C LEU A 166 18.32 19.85 -4.18
N LEU A 167 18.41 18.71 -3.49
CA LEU A 167 18.77 18.65 -2.07
C LEU A 167 20.27 18.39 -1.82
N GLN A 168 20.94 17.58 -2.66
CA GLN A 168 22.35 17.24 -2.49
C GLN A 168 23.29 18.46 -2.55
N PRO A 169 23.10 19.45 -3.46
CA PRO A 169 23.95 20.63 -3.46
C PRO A 169 23.94 21.36 -2.11
N ILE A 170 22.78 21.45 -1.46
CA ILE A 170 22.64 22.10 -0.14
C ILE A 170 23.39 21.31 0.93
N LEU A 171 23.30 19.98 0.92
CA LEU A 171 24.02 19.12 1.87
C LEU A 171 25.54 19.21 1.70
N VAL A 172 26.04 19.21 0.46
CA VAL A 172 27.48 19.33 0.15
C VAL A 172 28.03 20.68 0.60
N GLU A 173 27.29 21.76 0.30
CA GLU A 173 27.68 23.12 0.68
C GLU A 173 27.70 23.30 2.21
N CYS A 174 26.82 22.60 2.95
CA CYS A 174 26.88 22.54 4.41
C CYS A 174 28.07 21.72 4.94
N HIS A 175 28.45 20.62 4.28
CA HIS A 175 29.56 19.77 4.71
C HIS A 175 30.94 20.43 4.47
N GLU A 176 31.08 21.22 3.42
CA GLU A 176 32.30 22.01 3.14
C GLU A 176 32.49 23.16 4.15
N ARG A 177 31.42 23.58 4.84
CA ARG A 177 31.40 24.67 5.83
C ARG A 177 31.86 24.30 7.23
N GLU A 178 31.96 23.02 7.58
CA GLU A 178 32.60 22.58 8.84
C GLU A 178 34.09 23.00 8.94
N GLY A 179 34.65 23.62 7.88
CA GLY A 179 36.02 24.12 7.82
C GLY A 179 36.24 25.65 7.96
N VAL A 180 35.44 26.53 7.32
CA VAL A 180 35.64 28.00 7.33
C VAL A 180 34.34 28.73 6.91
N VAL A 181 33.95 29.80 7.63
CA VAL A 181 32.77 30.65 7.37
C VAL A 181 33.14 31.86 6.51
N HIS A 182 32.38 32.13 5.43
CA HIS A 182 31.84 33.44 5.00
C HIS A 182 31.17 33.41 3.60
N ASN A 183 30.05 34.14 3.46
CA ASN A 183 29.34 34.60 2.24
C ASN A 183 28.38 33.64 1.45
N SER A 184 27.09 33.76 1.76
CA SER A 184 25.88 33.97 0.91
C SER A 184 25.68 33.35 -0.50
N GLU A 185 26.18 32.16 -0.85
CA GLU A 185 25.63 31.41 -2.02
C GLU A 185 24.36 30.60 -1.71
N HIS A 186 24.11 30.34 -0.42
CA HIS A 186 23.03 29.47 0.06
C HIS A 186 21.62 30.02 -0.19
N LEU A 187 21.48 31.34 -0.29
CA LEU A 187 20.22 32.02 -0.61
C LEU A 187 19.72 31.66 -2.02
N ASN A 188 20.64 31.49 -2.99
CA ASN A 188 20.28 31.20 -4.38
C ASN A 188 19.88 29.73 -4.59
N ASN A 189 20.56 28.80 -3.90
CA ASN A 189 20.20 27.37 -3.93
C ASN A 189 18.89 27.10 -3.19
N ALA A 190 18.65 27.80 -2.09
CA ALA A 190 17.42 27.67 -1.32
C ALA A 190 16.19 28.36 -1.99
N GLU A 191 16.36 29.46 -2.73
CA GLU A 191 15.28 30.05 -3.56
C GLU A 191 14.70 29.10 -4.61
N ASN A 192 15.53 28.18 -5.11
CA ASN A 192 15.08 27.10 -5.99
C ASN A 192 14.19 26.08 -5.27
N LEU A 193 14.34 25.91 -3.95
CA LEU A 193 13.68 24.85 -3.19
C LEU A 193 12.18 25.12 -3.07
N LYS A 194 11.78 26.33 -2.68
CA LYS A 194 10.36 26.72 -2.59
C LYS A 194 9.62 26.64 -3.93
N SER A 195 10.29 26.95 -5.03
CA SER A 195 9.67 27.01 -6.35
C SER A 195 9.70 25.66 -7.10
N LYS A 196 10.72 24.81 -6.87
CA LYS A 196 10.88 23.53 -7.55
C LYS A 196 10.28 22.35 -6.78
N LEU A 197 10.33 22.34 -5.45
CA LEU A 197 9.83 21.22 -4.64
C LEU A 197 8.33 20.93 -4.88
N PRO A 198 7.42 21.93 -4.93
CA PRO A 198 6.02 21.69 -5.27
C PRO A 198 5.85 21.15 -6.70
N LYS A 199 6.62 21.66 -7.67
CA LYS A 199 6.53 21.24 -9.08
C LYS A 199 7.00 19.81 -9.29
N ILE A 200 8.06 19.41 -8.58
CA ILE A 200 8.53 18.02 -8.58
C ILE A 200 7.43 17.14 -8.01
N LEU A 201 6.87 17.48 -6.84
CA LEU A 201 5.77 16.71 -6.26
C LEU A 201 4.56 16.60 -7.20
N GLU A 202 4.08 17.73 -7.75
CA GLU A 202 2.93 17.78 -8.65
C GLU A 202 3.12 16.92 -9.91
N LYS A 203 4.36 16.88 -10.44
CA LYS A 203 4.72 16.05 -11.60
C LYS A 203 4.55 14.55 -11.33
N TYR A 204 4.82 14.09 -10.11
CA TYR A 204 4.79 12.67 -9.76
C TYR A 204 3.57 12.27 -8.92
N ASP A 205 2.76 13.22 -8.43
CA ASP A 205 1.65 12.97 -7.50
C ASP A 205 0.62 12.03 -8.12
N GLU A 206 0.12 12.36 -9.31
CA GLU A 206 -0.88 11.54 -10.00
C GLU A 206 -0.36 10.14 -10.34
N ASP A 207 0.86 10.05 -10.88
CA ASP A 207 1.48 8.77 -11.26
C ASP A 207 1.69 7.85 -10.05
N LEU A 208 2.19 8.39 -8.92
CA LEU A 208 2.43 7.61 -7.72
C LEU A 208 1.11 7.20 -7.06
N ILE A 209 0.12 8.09 -7.03
CA ILE A 209 -1.23 7.77 -6.56
C ILE A 209 -1.87 6.71 -7.44
N GLU A 210 -1.72 6.78 -8.76
CA GLU A 210 -2.22 5.77 -9.68
C GLU A 210 -1.54 4.42 -9.42
N LEU A 211 -0.22 4.38 -9.26
CA LEU A 211 0.51 3.15 -8.95
C LEU A 211 0.07 2.54 -7.60
N MET A 212 -0.19 3.37 -6.59
CA MET A 212 -0.70 2.95 -5.28
C MET A 212 -2.19 2.59 -5.28
N SER A 213 -2.98 3.07 -6.24
CA SER A 213 -4.41 2.79 -6.37
C SER A 213 -4.75 1.73 -7.42
N SER A 214 -3.80 1.40 -8.30
CA SER A 214 -3.99 0.48 -9.41
C SER A 214 -4.48 -0.87 -8.91
N LYS A 215 -5.42 -1.45 -9.66
CA LYS A 215 -5.91 -2.81 -9.45
C LYS A 215 -4.78 -3.81 -9.77
N ILE A 216 -3.87 -4.00 -8.83
CA ILE A 216 -2.96 -5.15 -8.85
C ILE A 216 -3.80 -6.42 -8.96
N VAL A 217 -3.65 -7.15 -10.06
CA VAL A 217 -4.10 -8.52 -10.20
C VAL A 217 -2.95 -9.39 -9.73
N LEU A 218 -3.04 -9.90 -8.49
CA LEU A 218 -2.17 -10.98 -8.03
C LEU A 218 -2.49 -12.21 -8.90
N ARG A 219 -1.68 -12.47 -9.93
CA ARG A 219 -1.77 -13.70 -10.74
C ARG A 219 -1.14 -14.87 -10.00
#